data_AF-A0AAQ1SPY1-F1
#
_entry.id   AF-A0AAQ1SPY1-F1
#
_cell.length_a   1.000
_cell.length_b   1.000
_cell.length_c   1.000
_cell.angle_alpha   90.00
_cell.angle_beta   90.00
_cell.angle_gamma   90.00
#
_symmetry.space_group_name_H-M   'P 1'
#
loop_
_entity.id
_entity.type
_entity.pdbx_description
1 polymer ?
#
loop_
_entity_poly.entity_id
_entity_poly.type
_entity_poly.pdbx_seq_one_letter_code
_entity_poly.pdbx_strand_id
1 'polypeptide(L)'
;MSLTQEEMGDLVGPLSISIATRDAELKPHFARAFGVRISEDQKFMTVMVPKVIFEPCLKDIDDNKLIAVTVAHMANFKTRQYKGLVQEIKDCTEADYELMKSVRESGAENSALFFGPKAGEGWNKYIIRPSVAVKFELSELFDQSPGIKAGEKLK
;
A
#
# COMPACT_ATOMS: atom_id res chain seq x y z
N MET A 1 13.99 2.84 18.49
CA MET A 1 13.12 4.01 18.78
C MET A 1 11.81 3.80 18.04
N SER A 2 10.67 4.14 18.64
CA SER A 2 9.38 4.18 17.94
C SER A 2 9.34 5.41 17.03
N LEU A 3 8.86 5.25 15.81
CA LEU A 3 8.70 6.37 14.87
C LEU A 3 7.51 7.23 15.30
N THR A 4 7.61 8.53 15.10
CA THR A 4 6.48 9.46 15.26
C THR A 4 5.42 9.20 14.21
N GLN A 5 4.18 9.64 14.46
CA GLN A 5 3.11 9.55 13.45
C GLN A 5 3.46 10.29 12.15
N GLU A 6 4.19 11.41 12.25
CA GLU A 6 4.62 12.20 11.10
C GLU A 6 5.64 11.43 10.24
N GLU A 7 6.59 10.75 10.86
CA GLU A 7 7.53 9.88 10.15
C GLU A 7 6.80 8.71 9.50
N MET A 8 5.82 8.12 10.20
CA MET A 8 5.00 7.04 9.67
C MET A 8 4.07 7.45 8.54
N GLY A 9 3.76 8.73 8.38
CA GLY A 9 2.87 9.22 7.33
C GLY A 9 1.38 8.92 7.56
N ASP A 10 0.56 9.39 6.63
CA ASP A 10 -0.90 9.25 6.69
C ASP A 10 -1.31 7.86 6.16
N LEU A 11 -1.90 7.03 7.02
CA LEU A 11 -2.39 5.69 6.69
C LEU A 11 -3.92 5.60 6.65
N VAL A 12 -4.60 6.76 6.65
CA VAL A 12 -6.05 6.90 6.59
C VAL A 12 -6.39 8.00 5.59
N GLY A 13 -7.47 7.82 4.82
CA GLY A 13 -7.97 8.81 3.87
C GLY A 13 -7.91 8.33 2.41
N PRO A 14 -7.93 9.26 1.42
CA PRO A 14 -7.78 8.91 0.02
C PRO A 14 -6.33 8.49 -0.25
N LEU A 15 -6.07 7.19 -0.21
CA LEU A 15 -4.72 6.64 -0.39
C LEU A 15 -4.54 6.03 -1.78
N SER A 16 -3.39 6.32 -2.40
CA SER A 16 -2.87 5.53 -3.50
C SER A 16 -1.79 4.60 -2.95
N ILE A 17 -2.09 3.29 -2.93
CA ILE A 17 -1.21 2.28 -2.36
C ILE A 17 -0.65 1.40 -3.48
N SER A 18 0.67 1.32 -3.53
CA SER A 18 1.42 0.56 -4.52
C SER A 18 2.26 -0.50 -3.81
N ILE A 19 2.21 -1.73 -4.29
CA ILE A 19 3.09 -2.83 -3.87
C ILE A 19 4.08 -3.10 -4.98
N ALA A 20 5.34 -3.30 -4.62
CA ALA A 20 6.38 -3.80 -5.48
C ALA A 20 7.09 -5.00 -4.85
N THR A 21 7.37 -6.00 -5.67
CA THR A 21 8.18 -7.19 -5.36
C THR A 21 9.17 -7.40 -6.52
N ARG A 22 10.03 -8.41 -6.44
CA ARG A 22 10.95 -8.74 -7.54
C ARG A 22 11.20 -10.23 -7.67
N ASP A 23 11.43 -10.68 -8.89
CA ASP A 23 11.86 -12.04 -9.17
C ASP A 23 13.37 -12.23 -8.89
N ALA A 24 13.87 -13.43 -9.21
CA ALA A 24 15.28 -13.81 -9.07
C ALA A 24 16.22 -13.06 -10.03
N GLU A 25 15.71 -12.53 -11.15
CA GLU A 25 16.44 -11.72 -12.12
C GLU A 25 16.39 -10.21 -11.78
N LEU A 26 15.84 -9.86 -10.62
CA LEU A 26 15.63 -8.49 -10.12
C LEU A 26 14.60 -7.68 -10.94
N LYS A 27 13.77 -8.35 -11.74
CA LYS A 27 12.69 -7.67 -12.45
C LYS A 27 11.55 -7.35 -11.48
N PRO A 28 11.04 -6.11 -11.46
CA PRO A 28 9.99 -5.73 -10.52
C PRO A 28 8.60 -6.22 -10.99
N HIS A 29 7.80 -6.68 -10.05
CA HIS A 29 6.36 -6.84 -10.21
C HIS A 29 5.60 -5.81 -9.38
N PHE A 30 4.51 -5.28 -9.94
CA PHE A 30 3.71 -4.22 -9.35
C PHE A 30 2.27 -4.69 -9.12
N ALA A 31 1.68 -4.28 -7.99
CA ALA A 31 0.26 -4.42 -7.72
C ALA A 31 -0.30 -3.18 -7.00
N ARG A 32 -1.52 -2.78 -7.33
CA ARG A 32 -2.25 -1.73 -6.61
C ARG A 32 -3.03 -2.32 -5.44
N ALA A 33 -2.82 -1.78 -4.24
CA ALA A 33 -3.56 -2.15 -3.05
C ALA A 33 -4.66 -1.12 -2.73
N PHE A 34 -5.61 -1.54 -1.88
CA PHE A 34 -6.74 -0.69 -1.47
C PHE A 34 -6.93 -0.65 0.04
N GLY A 35 -6.07 -1.26 0.83
CA GLY A 35 -6.15 -1.14 2.29
C GLY A 35 -4.77 -1.22 2.90
N VAL A 36 -4.60 -0.55 4.03
CA VAL A 36 -3.36 -0.58 4.80
C VAL A 36 -3.65 -0.37 6.27
N ARG A 37 -2.92 -1.09 7.13
CA ARG A 37 -2.88 -0.85 8.57
C ARG A 37 -1.49 -1.15 9.10
N ILE A 38 -1.18 -0.56 10.24
CA ILE A 38 0.02 -0.86 11.00
C ILE A 38 -0.36 -1.32 12.41
N SER A 39 0.41 -2.26 12.96
CA SER A 39 0.27 -2.67 14.36
C SER A 39 0.63 -1.54 15.32
N GLU A 40 0.08 -1.58 16.53
CA GLU A 40 0.33 -0.58 17.58
C GLU A 40 1.82 -0.43 17.93
N ASP A 41 2.57 -1.53 17.87
CA ASP A 41 4.02 -1.55 18.10
C ASP A 41 4.86 -1.11 16.89
N GLN A 42 4.21 -0.73 15.78
CA GLN A 42 4.82 -0.32 14.51
C GLN A 42 5.78 -1.33 13.89
N LYS A 43 5.71 -2.61 14.31
CA LYS A 43 6.57 -3.66 13.77
C LYS A 43 5.98 -4.32 12.53
N PHE A 44 4.66 -4.41 12.45
CA PHE A 44 3.99 -5.12 11.36
C PHE A 44 3.07 -4.20 10.59
N MET A 45 3.17 -4.28 9.28
CA MET A 45 2.26 -3.62 8.37
C MET A 45 1.46 -4.68 7.63
N THR A 46 0.16 -4.43 7.44
CA THR A 46 -0.71 -5.28 6.63
C THR A 46 -1.28 -4.46 5.49
N VAL A 47 -1.12 -4.97 4.27
CA VAL A 47 -1.65 -4.34 3.04
C VAL A 47 -2.65 -5.27 2.37
N MET A 48 -3.76 -4.73 1.88
CA MET A 48 -4.84 -5.49 1.25
C MET A 48 -4.82 -5.29 -0.26
N VAL A 49 -4.68 -6.38 -0.99
CA VAL A 49 -4.45 -6.36 -2.44
C VAL A 49 -5.39 -7.34 -3.16
N PRO A 50 -6.04 -6.94 -4.28
CA PRO A 50 -6.84 -7.85 -5.09
C PRO A 50 -6.00 -9.02 -5.61
N LYS A 51 -6.49 -10.25 -5.41
CA LYS A 51 -5.74 -11.48 -5.73
C LYS A 51 -5.27 -11.51 -7.19
N VAL A 52 -6.15 -11.13 -8.11
CA VAL A 52 -5.93 -11.25 -9.56
C VAL A 52 -4.72 -10.45 -10.06
N ILE A 53 -4.41 -9.30 -9.46
CA ILE A 53 -3.25 -8.50 -9.85
C ILE A 53 -2.00 -8.81 -9.04
N PHE A 54 -2.13 -9.60 -7.96
CA PHE A 54 -1.05 -9.89 -7.03
C PHE A 54 -0.34 -11.22 -7.35
N GLU A 55 -0.87 -12.01 -8.28
CA GLU A 55 -0.36 -13.34 -8.61
C GLU A 55 1.15 -13.36 -8.97
N PRO A 56 1.70 -12.44 -9.78
CA PRO A 56 3.15 -12.41 -10.02
C PRO A 56 3.96 -12.14 -8.74
N CYS A 57 3.46 -11.25 -7.88
CA CYS A 57 4.11 -10.90 -6.62
C CYS A 57 4.12 -12.07 -5.63
N LEU A 58 3.14 -12.98 -5.68
CA LEU A 58 3.11 -14.15 -4.81
C LEU A 58 4.31 -15.07 -5.06
N LYS A 59 4.71 -15.24 -6.32
CA LYS A 59 5.89 -16.04 -6.69
C LYS A 59 7.17 -15.42 -6.13
N ASP A 60 7.33 -14.12 -6.29
CA ASP A 60 8.47 -13.37 -5.76
C ASP A 60 8.57 -13.48 -4.24
N ILE A 61 7.43 -13.34 -3.56
CA ILE A 61 7.34 -13.46 -2.10
C ILE A 61 7.60 -14.90 -1.65
N ASP A 62 7.18 -15.90 -2.42
CA ASP A 62 7.49 -17.29 -2.08
C ASP A 62 9.01 -17.53 -2.07
N ASP A 63 9.70 -17.01 -3.09
CA ASP A 63 11.15 -17.10 -3.28
C ASP A 63 11.96 -16.34 -2.22
N ASN A 64 11.68 -15.05 -2.00
CA ASN A 64 12.58 -14.18 -1.24
C ASN A 64 11.92 -13.39 -0.10
N LYS A 65 10.58 -13.48 0.05
CA LYS A 65 9.79 -12.80 1.09
C LYS A 65 9.86 -11.26 1.05
N LEU A 66 10.55 -10.63 0.10
CA LEU A 66 10.73 -9.18 0.08
C LEU A 66 9.49 -8.48 -0.46
N ILE A 67 9.14 -7.36 0.17
CA ILE A 67 8.08 -6.48 -0.29
C ILE A 67 8.45 -5.02 -0.06
N ALA A 68 8.06 -4.17 -0.99
CA ALA A 68 8.00 -2.73 -0.81
C ALA A 68 6.55 -2.25 -0.99
N VAL A 69 6.08 -1.40 -0.09
CA VAL A 69 4.77 -0.77 -0.15
C VAL A 69 4.96 0.74 -0.13
N THR A 70 4.42 1.44 -1.11
CA THR A 70 4.38 2.91 -1.12
C THR A 70 2.95 3.36 -0.86
N VAL A 71 2.76 4.21 0.14
CA VAL A 71 1.47 4.84 0.46
C VAL A 71 1.60 6.33 0.19
N ALA A 72 0.80 6.85 -0.73
CA ALA A 72 0.67 8.28 -1.00
C ALA A 72 -0.72 8.76 -0.59
N HIS A 73 -0.78 9.80 0.23
CA HIS A 73 -2.05 10.47 0.52
C HIS A 73 -2.41 11.42 -0.63
N MET A 74 -3.50 11.12 -1.33
CA MET A 74 -3.81 11.72 -2.64
C MET A 74 -4.20 13.20 -2.59
N ALA A 75 -4.54 13.74 -1.41
CA ALA A 75 -4.91 15.14 -1.26
C ALA A 75 -3.72 16.07 -0.92
N ASN A 76 -2.68 15.54 -0.26
CA ASN A 76 -1.56 16.34 0.26
C ASN A 76 -0.18 15.84 -0.22
N PHE A 77 -0.14 14.73 -0.97
CA PHE A 77 1.03 14.09 -1.55
C PHE A 77 2.12 13.64 -0.56
N LYS A 78 1.82 13.63 0.76
CA LYS A 78 2.69 12.98 1.74
C LYS A 78 2.79 11.51 1.39
N THR A 79 4.02 11.05 1.16
CA THR A 79 4.28 9.73 0.63
C THR A 79 5.38 9.04 1.42
N ARG A 80 5.15 7.78 1.74
CA ARG A 80 6.10 6.92 2.46
C ARG A 80 6.27 5.60 1.73
N GLN A 81 7.50 5.09 1.70
CA GLN A 81 7.79 3.74 1.24
C GLN A 81 8.28 2.88 2.40
N TYR A 82 7.56 1.81 2.65
CA TYR A 82 7.80 0.81 3.67
C TYR A 82 8.38 -0.43 2.99
N LYS A 83 9.45 -0.99 3.56
CA LYS A 83 10.01 -2.26 3.08
C LYS A 83 10.12 -3.26 4.21
N GLY A 84 10.09 -4.53 3.86
CA GLY A 84 10.16 -5.59 4.85
C GLY A 84 10.09 -7.00 4.31
N LEU A 85 9.92 -7.92 5.26
CA LEU A 85 9.81 -9.35 4.99
C LEU A 85 8.38 -9.81 5.28
N VAL A 86 7.72 -10.37 4.25
CA VAL A 86 6.40 -10.96 4.37
C VAL A 86 6.43 -12.14 5.33
N GLN A 87 5.58 -12.09 6.34
CA GLN A 87 5.43 -13.12 7.36
C GLN A 87 4.19 -13.98 7.10
N GLU A 88 3.14 -13.40 6.53
CA GLU A 88 1.86 -14.06 6.38
C GLU A 88 1.05 -13.45 5.22
N ILE A 89 0.35 -14.32 4.49
CA ILE A 89 -0.64 -13.93 3.49
C ILE A 89 -1.91 -14.72 3.81
N LYS A 90 -3.03 -14.01 4.01
CA LYS A 90 -4.34 -14.60 4.29
C LYS A 90 -5.41 -13.99 3.42
N ASP A 91 -6.52 -14.69 3.29
CA ASP A 91 -7.73 -14.11 2.69
C ASP A 91 -8.23 -12.93 3.52
N CYS A 92 -8.69 -11.88 2.84
CA CYS A 92 -9.28 -10.73 3.50
C CYS A 92 -10.56 -11.12 4.26
N THR A 93 -10.68 -10.60 5.48
CA THR A 93 -11.89 -10.59 6.30
C THR A 93 -12.89 -9.54 5.81
N GLU A 94 -14.12 -9.56 6.30
CA GLU A 94 -15.09 -8.51 5.99
C GLU A 94 -14.66 -7.12 6.48
N ALA A 95 -13.97 -7.03 7.63
CA ALA A 95 -13.39 -5.78 8.10
C ALA A 95 -12.30 -5.23 7.15
N ASP A 96 -11.52 -6.12 6.52
CA ASP A 96 -10.55 -5.72 5.50
C ASP A 96 -11.26 -5.13 4.29
N TYR A 97 -12.36 -5.74 3.86
CA TYR A 97 -13.12 -5.25 2.71
C TYR A 97 -13.83 -3.93 2.97
N GLU A 98 -14.32 -3.68 4.18
CA GLU A 98 -14.88 -2.36 4.55
C GLU A 98 -13.80 -1.28 4.51
N LEU A 99 -12.59 -1.57 5.01
CA LEU A 99 -11.46 -0.65 4.86
C LEU A 99 -11.14 -0.40 3.38
N MET A 100 -11.07 -1.46 2.56
CA MET A 100 -10.79 -1.34 1.14
C MET A 100 -11.81 -0.51 0.38
N LYS A 101 -13.09 -0.68 0.74
CA LYS A 101 -14.19 0.10 0.19
C LYS A 101 -14.03 1.58 0.53
N SER A 102 -13.77 1.91 1.79
CA SER A 102 -13.57 3.29 2.25
C SER A 102 -12.39 3.99 1.55
N VAL A 103 -11.25 3.32 1.41
CA VAL A 103 -10.08 3.87 0.68
C VAL A 103 -10.39 4.05 -0.81
N ARG A 104 -11.11 3.11 -1.44
CA ARG A 104 -11.49 3.24 -2.85
C ARG A 104 -12.47 4.41 -3.06
N GLU A 105 -13.49 4.53 -2.21
CA GLU A 105 -14.51 5.57 -2.30
C GLU A 105 -13.90 6.96 -2.10
N SER A 106 -13.13 7.16 -1.03
CA SER A 106 -12.40 8.43 -0.81
C SER A 106 -11.39 8.72 -1.92
N GLY A 107 -10.68 7.70 -2.43
CA GLY A 107 -9.80 7.86 -3.59
C GLY A 107 -10.53 8.26 -4.88
N ALA A 108 -11.75 7.78 -5.07
CA ALA A 108 -12.59 8.15 -6.21
C ALA A 108 -13.11 9.59 -6.09
N GLU A 109 -13.56 10.00 -4.90
CA GLU A 109 -13.96 11.38 -4.61
C GLU A 109 -12.79 12.35 -4.86
N ASN A 110 -11.61 12.01 -4.34
CA ASN A 110 -10.40 12.80 -4.55
C ASN A 110 -10.00 12.84 -6.04
N SER A 111 -10.07 11.71 -6.73
CA SER A 111 -9.81 11.66 -8.18
C SER A 111 -10.79 12.53 -8.98
N ALA A 112 -12.07 12.52 -8.60
CA ALA A 112 -13.08 13.36 -9.23
C ALA A 112 -12.82 14.86 -9.00
N LEU A 113 -12.39 15.21 -7.78
CA LEU A 113 -12.06 16.60 -7.41
C LEU A 113 -10.92 17.15 -8.26
N PHE A 114 -9.83 16.39 -8.46
CA PHE A 114 -8.64 16.87 -9.17
C PHE A 114 -8.69 16.68 -10.68
N PHE A 115 -9.35 15.62 -11.17
CA PHE A 115 -9.28 15.20 -12.57
C PHE A 115 -10.66 15.07 -13.25
N GLY A 116 -11.73 15.46 -12.55
CA GLY A 116 -13.10 15.46 -13.05
C GLY A 116 -13.85 14.12 -12.88
N PRO A 117 -15.19 14.11 -13.07
CA PRO A 117 -16.05 12.99 -12.69
C PRO A 117 -15.65 11.63 -13.29
N LYS A 118 -15.22 11.62 -14.56
CA LYS A 118 -14.78 10.39 -15.25
C LYS A 118 -13.56 9.73 -14.59
N ALA A 119 -12.69 10.50 -13.95
CA ALA A 119 -11.55 9.94 -13.22
C ALA A 119 -12.01 9.22 -11.94
N GLY A 120 -12.95 9.82 -11.19
CA GLY A 120 -13.58 9.17 -10.03
C GLY A 120 -14.36 7.91 -10.42
N GLU A 121 -15.15 7.97 -11.49
CA GLU A 121 -15.83 6.79 -12.06
C GLU A 121 -14.84 5.70 -12.45
N GLY A 122 -13.73 6.06 -13.09
CA GLY A 122 -12.65 5.14 -13.44
C GLY A 122 -12.03 4.48 -12.21
N TRP A 123 -11.76 5.25 -11.15
CA TRP A 123 -11.23 4.74 -9.89
C TRP A 123 -12.20 3.76 -9.21
N ASN A 124 -13.50 4.04 -9.23
CA ASN A 124 -14.50 3.15 -8.64
C ASN A 124 -14.67 1.81 -9.39
N LYS A 125 -14.18 1.70 -10.63
CA LYS A 125 -14.21 0.44 -11.41
C LYS A 125 -13.20 -0.59 -10.94
N TYR A 126 -12.25 -0.25 -10.07
CA TYR A 126 -11.34 -1.25 -9.51
C TYR A 126 -12.11 -2.31 -8.72
N ILE A 127 -11.90 -3.58 -9.11
CA ILE A 127 -12.46 -4.76 -8.45
C ILE A 127 -11.58 -5.10 -7.25
N ILE A 128 -12.16 -5.05 -6.05
CA ILE A 128 -11.46 -5.24 -4.78
C ILE A 128 -11.78 -6.57 -4.08
N ARG A 129 -12.48 -7.49 -4.76
CA ARG A 129 -12.81 -8.84 -4.27
C ARG A 129 -12.55 -9.88 -5.39
N PRO A 130 -12.02 -11.08 -5.06
CA PRO A 130 -11.41 -11.47 -3.79
C PRO A 130 -10.01 -10.83 -3.59
N SER A 131 -9.64 -10.61 -2.33
CA SER A 131 -8.36 -9.98 -1.96
C SER A 131 -7.63 -10.76 -0.88
N VAL A 132 -6.33 -10.49 -0.73
CA VAL A 132 -5.50 -11.01 0.35
C VAL A 132 -4.96 -9.88 1.21
N ALA A 133 -4.81 -10.16 2.50
CA ALA A 133 -4.10 -9.34 3.46
C ALA A 133 -2.66 -9.87 3.60
N VAL A 134 -1.69 -9.07 3.19
CA VAL A 134 -0.25 -9.38 3.22
C VAL A 134 0.35 -8.69 4.44
N LYS A 135 0.74 -9.46 5.44
CA LYS A 135 1.41 -8.97 6.65
C LYS A 135 2.92 -9.12 6.51
N PHE A 136 3.66 -8.05 6.75
CA PHE A 136 5.12 -8.05 6.72
C PHE A 136 5.71 -7.32 7.93
N GLU A 137 6.91 -7.73 8.32
CA GLU A 137 7.71 -7.04 9.33
C GLU A 137 8.41 -5.83 8.70
N LEU A 138 8.14 -4.64 9.23
CA LEU A 138 8.69 -3.37 8.75
C LEU A 138 10.17 -3.24 9.12
N SER A 139 11.06 -3.34 8.13
CA SER A 139 12.50 -3.21 8.31
C SER A 139 13.02 -1.83 7.90
N GLU A 140 12.47 -1.22 6.84
CA GLU A 140 12.94 0.07 6.35
C GLU A 140 11.76 1.00 6.02
N LEU A 141 11.99 2.31 6.19
CA LEU A 141 11.04 3.37 5.85
C LEU A 141 11.76 4.52 5.14
N PHE A 142 11.17 5.03 4.06
CA PHE A 142 11.69 6.15 3.29
C PHE A 142 10.63 7.24 3.12
N ASP A 143 11.06 8.50 3.19
CA ASP A 143 10.25 9.63 2.71
C ASP A 143 10.25 9.60 1.17
N GLN A 144 9.07 9.61 0.57
CA GLN A 144 8.88 9.67 -0.88
C GLN A 144 8.02 10.87 -1.28
N SER A 145 7.78 11.78 -0.34
CA SER A 145 7.03 13.01 -0.58
C SER A 145 7.83 13.88 -1.55
N PRO A 146 7.20 14.54 -2.53
CA PRO A 146 7.88 15.46 -3.42
C PRO A 146 8.63 16.55 -2.63
N GLY A 147 9.93 16.68 -2.85
CA GLY A 147 10.76 17.69 -2.17
C GLY A 147 12.21 17.25 -2.00
N ILE A 148 13.00 18.08 -1.31
CA ILE A 148 14.44 17.87 -1.11
C ILE A 148 14.78 16.59 -0.32
N LYS A 149 13.82 16.09 0.47
CA LYS A 149 13.97 14.88 1.30
C LYS A 149 13.47 13.61 0.61
N ALA A 150 13.04 13.68 -0.65
CA ALA A 150 12.58 12.50 -1.38
C ALA A 150 13.71 11.45 -1.46
N GLY A 151 13.41 10.23 -1.04
CA GLY A 151 14.36 9.11 -0.94
C GLY A 151 15.11 9.04 0.39
N GLU A 152 14.92 9.97 1.32
CA GLU A 152 15.59 9.95 2.63
C GLU A 152 15.09 8.77 3.48
N LYS A 153 16.02 8.04 4.12
CA LYS A 153 15.70 6.92 4.99
C LYS A 153 15.32 7.44 6.39
N LEU A 154 14.14 7.04 6.86
CA LEU A 154 13.58 7.38 8.17
C LEU A 154 13.78 6.24 9.20
N LYS A 155 13.86 5.00 8.72
CA LYS A 155 14.16 3.78 9.50
C LYS A 155 14.92 2.80 8.62
#